data_AF-A0A2A6NE99-F1
#
_entry.id   AF-A0A2A6NE99-F1
#
_cell.length_a   1.000
_cell.length_b   1.000
_cell.length_c   1.000
_cell.angle_alpha   90.00
_cell.angle_beta   90.00
_cell.angle_gamma   90.00
#
_symmetry.space_group_name_H-M   'P 1'
#
loop_
_entity.id
_entity.type
_entity.pdbx_description
1 polymer ?
#
loop_
_entity_poly.entity_id
_entity_poly.type
_entity_poly.pdbx_seq_one_letter_code
_entity_poly.pdbx_strand_id
1 'polypeptide(L)'
;MIGRGQAAIDRLLQQDFLDVLGREVALVASLACAIVEIRGPEFELGALIGKRVMPKLHSSERTRNRAVMAAAASVAKLPSSRAGRPGERLAKRRKFYLVTEKPGTRGGGYELLNKAALFQGHPKALLPPLGQRGFREYPEAPLFLADARLGAIDKDFAEYSGYWFISGRMKAALELIDAEAFAFLECRVQLRSGADAPGRWLCDVVRVVDALDEEESAATIGVSDNGSKVYHIPMSANLLFKESAVGPHHIFRMKYFEAKVVCDEEMRLACKTAEFTGISFADTCTRQK
;
A
#
# COMPACT_ATOMS: atom_id res chain seq x y z
N MET A 1 -31.50 -30.20 3.67
CA MET A 1 -30.67 -29.98 4.89
C MET A 1 -29.25 -29.48 4.54
N ILE A 2 -29.08 -28.53 3.60
CA ILE A 2 -27.74 -28.12 3.09
C ILE A 2 -27.29 -26.73 3.62
N GLY A 3 -28.15 -26.00 4.34
CA GLY A 3 -27.88 -24.61 4.74
C GLY A 3 -27.10 -24.39 6.05
N ARG A 4 -26.77 -25.43 6.82
CA ARG A 4 -26.09 -25.26 8.14
C ARG A 4 -24.58 -25.49 8.13
N GLY A 5 -24.04 -26.17 7.11
CA GLY A 5 -22.60 -26.46 7.01
C GLY A 5 -21.76 -25.27 6.54
N GLN A 6 -22.26 -24.50 5.56
CA GLN A 6 -21.51 -23.40 4.96
C GLN A 6 -21.28 -22.24 5.95
N ALA A 7 -22.29 -21.90 6.76
CA ALA A 7 -22.18 -20.85 7.78
C ALA A 7 -21.23 -21.22 8.95
N ALA A 8 -20.96 -22.51 9.17
CA ALA A 8 -19.98 -22.97 10.15
C ALA A 8 -18.55 -22.89 9.60
N ILE A 9 -18.37 -23.18 8.31
CA ILE A 9 -17.09 -23.05 7.61
C ILE A 9 -16.68 -21.57 7.48
N ASP A 10 -17.63 -20.69 7.15
CA ASP A 10 -17.38 -19.24 7.07
C ASP A 10 -17.02 -18.63 8.44
N ARG A 11 -17.57 -19.17 9.54
CA ARG A 11 -17.19 -18.75 10.90
C ARG A 11 -15.80 -19.21 11.29
N LEU A 12 -15.42 -20.45 10.96
CA LEU A 12 -14.10 -21.00 11.29
C LEU A 12 -12.98 -20.27 10.52
N LEU A 13 -13.18 -20.03 9.22
CA LEU A 13 -12.21 -19.30 8.38
C LEU A 13 -12.04 -17.83 8.82
N GLN A 14 -13.12 -17.20 9.32
CA GLN A 14 -13.05 -15.84 9.84
C GLN A 14 -12.39 -15.79 11.23
N GLN A 15 -12.47 -16.86 12.01
CA GLN A 15 -11.85 -16.98 13.32
C GLN A 15 -10.34 -17.27 13.21
N ASP A 16 -9.92 -18.11 12.26
CA ASP A 16 -8.50 -18.41 12.00
C ASP A 16 -7.74 -17.21 11.38
N PHE A 17 -8.40 -16.44 10.49
CA PHE A 17 -7.80 -15.21 9.95
C PHE A 17 -7.66 -14.11 11.01
N LEU A 18 -8.62 -14.03 11.95
CA LEU A 18 -8.54 -13.13 13.11
C LEU A 18 -7.53 -13.60 14.15
N ASP A 19 -7.26 -14.90 14.26
CA ASP A 19 -6.25 -15.45 15.18
C ASP A 19 -4.82 -15.25 14.65
N VAL A 20 -4.60 -15.32 13.34
CA VAL A 20 -3.29 -15.00 12.73
C VAL A 20 -3.00 -13.50 12.83
N LEU A 21 -3.96 -12.64 12.50
CA LEU A 21 -3.85 -11.19 12.71
C LEU A 21 -3.77 -10.84 14.21
N GLY A 22 -4.49 -11.56 15.06
CA GLY A 22 -4.50 -11.38 16.52
C GLY A 22 -3.17 -11.74 17.16
N ARG A 23 -2.46 -12.77 16.66
CA ARG A 23 -1.11 -13.13 17.12
C ARG A 23 -0.06 -12.11 16.69
N GLU A 24 -0.17 -11.52 15.50
CA GLU A 24 0.71 -10.42 15.07
C GLU A 24 0.46 -9.14 15.87
N VAL A 25 -0.80 -8.80 16.15
CA VAL A 25 -1.16 -7.62 16.98
C VAL A 25 -0.75 -7.84 18.44
N ALA A 26 -0.88 -9.05 18.99
CA ALA A 26 -0.43 -9.38 20.34
C ALA A 26 1.09 -9.32 20.49
N LEU A 27 1.87 -9.72 19.46
CA LEU A 27 3.32 -9.58 19.47
C LEU A 27 3.75 -8.09 19.46
N VAL A 28 3.06 -7.26 18.68
CA VAL A 28 3.32 -5.81 18.62
C VAL A 28 2.89 -5.12 19.92
N ALA A 29 1.78 -5.52 20.54
CA ALA A 29 1.33 -5.00 21.82
C ALA A 29 2.26 -5.42 22.99
N SER A 30 2.77 -6.65 22.97
CA SER A 30 3.69 -7.14 24.01
C SER A 30 5.08 -6.47 23.91
N LEU A 31 5.53 -6.11 22.70
CA LEU A 31 6.73 -5.29 22.50
C LEU A 31 6.51 -3.81 22.90
N ALA A 32 5.31 -3.27 22.67
CA ALA A 32 4.98 -1.91 23.09
C ALA A 32 4.90 -1.76 24.62
N CYS A 33 4.38 -2.76 25.35
CA CYS A 33 4.38 -2.77 26.81
C CYS A 33 5.80 -2.83 27.40
N ALA A 34 6.70 -3.64 26.83
CA ALA A 34 8.08 -3.74 27.29
C ALA A 34 8.91 -2.44 27.09
N ILE A 35 8.49 -1.57 26.16
CA ILE A 35 9.18 -0.29 25.88
C ILE A 35 8.68 0.84 26.81
N VAL A 36 7.44 0.76 27.31
CA VAL A 36 6.88 1.77 28.24
C VAL A 36 7.42 1.61 29.66
N GLU A 37 7.80 0.40 30.07
CA GLU A 37 8.29 0.11 31.43
C GLU A 37 9.73 0.62 31.72
N ILE A 38 10.45 1.13 30.72
CA ILE A 38 11.86 1.59 30.86
C ILE A 38 11.97 3.11 31.08
N ARG A 39 10.88 3.90 31.09
CA ARG A 39 10.97 5.35 31.32
C ARG A 39 9.97 5.86 32.35
N GLY A 40 10.47 6.04 33.57
CA GLY A 40 9.82 6.79 34.64
C GLY A 40 9.67 8.29 34.35
N PRO A 41 8.90 9.01 35.18
CA PRO A 41 8.33 10.31 34.86
C PRO A 41 9.18 11.47 35.37
N GLU A 42 9.18 12.59 34.64
CA GLU A 42 9.10 13.98 35.14
C GLU A 42 9.52 14.95 34.02
N PHE A 43 8.67 15.94 33.71
CA PHE A 43 8.99 17.37 33.82
C PHE A 43 7.81 18.22 33.30
N GLU A 44 7.25 19.04 34.17
CA GLU A 44 6.43 20.20 33.80
C GLU A 44 7.32 21.39 33.40
N LEU A 45 6.81 22.22 32.48
CA LEU A 45 6.46 23.65 32.65
C LEU A 45 6.68 24.42 31.33
N GLY A 46 5.80 25.38 31.04
CA GLY A 46 6.18 26.58 30.28
C GLY A 46 5.29 26.93 29.08
N ALA A 47 4.25 27.71 29.33
CA ALA A 47 3.51 28.46 28.32
C ALA A 47 4.41 29.47 27.58
N LEU A 48 4.18 29.67 26.28
CA LEU A 48 4.33 30.99 25.66
C LEU A 48 3.49 31.11 24.37
N ILE A 49 2.63 32.12 24.37
CA ILE A 49 1.75 32.53 23.28
C ILE A 49 2.58 33.29 22.24
N GLY A 50 2.44 32.93 20.96
CA GLY A 50 3.05 33.65 19.84
C GLY A 50 2.25 33.46 18.56
N LYS A 51 1.53 34.52 18.16
CA LYS A 51 0.72 34.63 16.94
C LYS A 51 1.50 34.14 15.71
N ARG A 52 0.91 33.21 14.93
CA ARG A 52 1.45 32.82 13.62
C ARG A 52 0.43 33.12 12.52
N VAL A 53 0.82 34.07 11.68
CA VAL A 53 0.17 34.47 10.44
C VAL A 53 0.06 33.25 9.50
N MET A 54 -1.14 32.95 9.04
CA MET A 54 -1.42 31.90 8.05
C MET A 54 -0.96 32.35 6.65
N PRO A 55 -0.11 31.60 5.93
CA PRO A 55 0.10 31.85 4.51
C PRO A 55 -1.00 31.17 3.68
N LYS A 56 -1.46 31.86 2.63
CA LYS A 56 -2.46 31.40 1.66
C LYS A 56 -2.01 30.08 1.00
N LEU A 57 -2.69 28.96 1.27
CA LEU A 57 -2.36 27.62 0.76
C LEU A 57 -2.62 27.41 -0.75
N HIS A 58 -3.40 28.26 -1.42
CA HIS A 58 -3.92 27.94 -2.76
C HIS A 58 -2.93 28.12 -3.94
N SER A 59 -1.84 28.87 -3.79
CA SER A 59 -0.87 29.08 -4.89
C SER A 59 0.26 28.03 -4.93
N SER A 60 0.57 27.40 -3.79
CA SER A 60 1.64 26.40 -3.67
C SER A 60 1.26 25.06 -4.29
N GLU A 61 -0.02 24.67 -4.18
CA GLU A 61 -0.52 23.39 -4.70
C GLU A 61 -0.54 23.34 -6.23
N ARG A 62 -0.87 24.45 -6.92
CA ARG A 62 -0.87 24.51 -8.39
C ARG A 62 0.52 24.32 -8.99
N THR A 63 1.54 24.94 -8.38
CA THR A 63 2.93 24.82 -8.85
C THR A 63 3.49 23.42 -8.58
N ARG A 64 3.16 22.83 -7.43
CA ARG A 64 3.54 21.43 -7.12
C ARG A 64 2.85 20.43 -8.05
N ASN A 65 1.54 20.59 -8.30
CA ASN A 65 0.81 19.74 -9.23
C ASN A 65 1.39 19.82 -10.65
N ARG A 66 1.81 21.01 -11.10
CA ARG A 66 2.47 21.17 -12.41
C ARG A 66 3.83 20.46 -12.49
N ALA A 67 4.60 20.46 -11.40
CA ALA A 67 5.86 19.71 -11.32
C ALA A 67 5.64 18.19 -11.32
N VAL A 68 4.61 17.70 -10.61
CA VAL A 68 4.21 16.28 -10.62
C VAL A 68 3.76 15.86 -12.02
N MET A 69 2.95 16.67 -12.70
CA MET A 69 2.53 16.40 -14.09
C MET A 69 3.71 16.47 -15.06
N ALA A 70 4.69 17.35 -14.85
CA ALA A 70 5.90 17.41 -15.68
C ALA A 70 6.83 16.21 -15.44
N ALA A 71 6.96 15.74 -14.19
CA ALA A 71 7.71 14.54 -13.86
C ALA A 71 7.05 13.30 -14.45
N ALA A 72 5.73 13.14 -14.28
CA ALA A 72 4.97 12.04 -14.86
C ALA A 72 4.95 12.08 -16.41
N ALA A 73 4.87 13.27 -17.02
CA ALA A 73 5.00 13.42 -18.47
C ALA A 73 6.43 13.17 -18.99
N SER A 74 7.45 13.38 -18.15
CA SER A 74 8.83 12.99 -18.47
C SER A 74 9.02 11.48 -18.36
N VAL A 75 8.29 10.81 -17.45
CA VAL A 75 8.25 9.35 -17.31
C VAL A 75 7.55 8.72 -18.52
N ALA A 76 6.38 9.22 -18.91
CA ALA A 76 5.66 8.77 -20.11
C ALA A 76 6.41 9.02 -21.45
N LYS A 77 7.52 9.78 -21.44
CA LYS A 77 8.39 10.04 -22.60
C LYS A 77 9.66 9.20 -22.64
N LEU A 78 9.94 8.36 -21.64
CA LEU A 78 11.05 7.41 -21.72
C LEU A 78 10.68 6.32 -22.75
N PRO A 79 11.57 6.01 -23.70
CA PRO A 79 11.26 5.04 -24.73
C PRO A 79 11.11 3.65 -24.11
N SER A 80 9.88 3.12 -24.17
CA SER A 80 9.63 1.68 -24.22
C SER A 80 10.61 1.07 -25.23
N SER A 81 11.38 0.09 -24.79
CA SER A 81 12.59 -0.43 -25.43
C SER A 81 12.43 -0.59 -26.96
N ARG A 82 13.03 0.33 -27.72
CA ARG A 82 13.17 0.20 -29.18
C ARG A 82 14.10 -0.96 -29.50
N ALA A 83 13.62 -1.86 -30.33
CA ALA A 83 14.38 -2.94 -30.95
C ALA A 83 15.68 -2.40 -31.59
N GLY A 84 16.82 -2.85 -31.07
CA GLY A 84 18.16 -2.57 -31.57
C GLY A 84 18.95 -3.86 -31.79
N ARG A 85 19.73 -3.88 -32.89
CA ARG A 85 20.50 -4.99 -33.46
C ARG A 85 21.43 -5.76 -32.49
N PRO A 86 21.80 -7.01 -32.81
CA PRO A 86 22.50 -7.91 -31.90
C PRO A 86 23.98 -7.55 -31.80
N GLY A 87 24.35 -7.05 -30.63
CA GLY A 87 25.72 -6.89 -30.17
C GLY A 87 25.69 -6.87 -28.65
N GLU A 88 26.26 -7.91 -28.04
CA GLU A 88 26.21 -8.25 -26.62
C GLU A 88 26.53 -7.06 -25.70
N ARG A 89 25.49 -6.33 -25.32
CA ARG A 89 25.41 -5.75 -23.99
C ARG A 89 24.65 -6.80 -23.21
N LEU A 90 25.30 -7.51 -22.27
CA LEU A 90 24.58 -8.34 -21.30
C LEU A 90 23.42 -7.48 -20.80
N ALA A 91 22.20 -7.82 -21.21
CA ALA A 91 21.02 -7.04 -20.87
C ALA A 91 20.97 -7.05 -19.35
N LYS A 92 21.21 -5.89 -18.72
CA LYS A 92 21.14 -5.80 -17.26
C LYS A 92 19.73 -6.23 -16.89
N ARG A 93 19.61 -7.34 -16.15
CA ARG A 93 18.32 -7.85 -15.67
C ARG A 93 17.52 -6.71 -15.08
N ARG A 94 16.24 -6.65 -15.44
CA ARG A 94 15.29 -5.67 -14.91
C ARG A 94 15.26 -5.79 -13.40
N LYS A 95 15.31 -4.64 -12.72
CA LYS A 95 15.28 -4.59 -11.26
C LYS A 95 13.86 -4.43 -10.78
N PHE A 96 13.57 -5.10 -9.67
CA PHE A 96 12.27 -5.09 -9.03
C PHE A 96 12.40 -4.69 -7.56
N TYR A 97 11.33 -4.12 -7.03
CA TYR A 97 11.25 -3.56 -5.69
C TYR A 97 9.92 -3.94 -5.06
N LEU A 98 9.95 -4.29 -3.78
CA LEU A 98 8.73 -4.40 -2.97
C LEU A 98 8.30 -3.00 -2.56
N VAL A 99 7.04 -2.67 -2.83
CA VAL A 99 6.42 -1.43 -2.35
C VAL A 99 5.97 -1.66 -0.91
N THR A 100 6.43 -0.82 0.01
CA THR A 100 6.08 -0.90 1.43
C THR A 100 5.78 0.48 1.99
N GLU A 101 5.03 0.54 3.09
CA GLU A 101 5.02 1.76 3.91
C GLU A 101 6.39 2.00 4.55
N LYS A 102 6.76 3.28 4.68
CA LYS A 102 8.00 3.69 5.35
C LYS A 102 7.95 3.27 6.84
N PRO A 103 8.94 2.49 7.33
CA PRO A 103 9.00 2.06 8.72
C PRO A 103 9.08 3.23 9.72
N GLY A 104 8.60 2.99 10.95
CA GLY A 104 8.76 3.94 12.07
C GLY A 104 7.78 5.11 12.06
N THR A 105 6.78 5.09 11.20
CA THR A 105 5.72 6.08 11.24
C THR A 105 4.66 5.66 12.27
N ARG A 106 4.28 6.56 13.18
CA ARG A 106 3.07 6.37 14.01
C ARG A 106 1.89 6.19 13.04
N GLY A 107 0.91 5.36 13.42
CA GLY A 107 -0.15 4.83 12.55
C GLY A 107 -0.78 5.86 11.58
N GLY A 108 -1.42 5.38 10.52
CA GLY A 108 -2.15 6.28 9.62
C GLY A 108 -3.12 7.11 10.44
N GLY A 109 -2.98 8.44 10.45
CA GLY A 109 -3.75 9.35 11.31
C GLY A 109 -5.23 9.46 10.92
N TYR A 110 -5.85 8.33 10.59
CA TYR A 110 -7.10 8.19 9.88
C TYR A 110 -7.95 7.10 10.52
N GLU A 111 -9.20 7.43 10.82
CA GLU A 111 -10.20 6.49 11.32
C GLU A 111 -11.42 6.47 10.40
N LEU A 112 -11.87 5.29 10.00
CA LEU A 112 -13.08 5.15 9.20
C LEU A 112 -14.32 5.34 10.10
N LEU A 113 -15.11 6.37 9.83
CA LEU A 113 -16.25 6.79 10.66
C LEU A 113 -17.53 6.02 10.33
N ASN A 114 -17.82 5.86 9.04
CA ASN A 114 -19.10 5.35 8.57
C ASN A 114 -19.14 3.82 8.38
N LYS A 115 -18.42 3.08 9.23
CA LYS A 115 -18.32 1.61 9.18
C LYS A 115 -19.69 0.92 9.15
N ALA A 116 -20.64 1.39 9.97
CA ALA A 116 -21.96 0.76 10.08
C ALA A 116 -22.77 0.86 8.78
N ALA A 117 -22.68 1.99 8.08
CA ALA A 117 -23.36 2.19 6.80
C ALA A 117 -22.67 1.44 5.67
N LEU A 118 -21.33 1.43 5.65
CA LEU A 118 -20.53 0.68 4.67
C LEU A 118 -20.67 -0.83 4.77
N PHE A 119 -20.88 -1.35 5.99
CA PHE A 119 -20.83 -2.79 6.28
C PHE A 119 -22.16 -3.30 6.85
N GLN A 120 -23.18 -3.35 6.01
CA GLN A 120 -24.48 -3.97 6.32
C GLN A 120 -24.43 -5.51 6.27
N GLY A 121 -23.26 -6.10 6.03
CA GLY A 121 -23.01 -7.54 5.95
C GLY A 121 -21.52 -7.88 6.07
N HIS A 122 -21.14 -9.10 5.72
CA HIS A 122 -19.74 -9.51 5.65
C HIS A 122 -19.16 -9.20 4.25
N PRO A 123 -17.87 -8.88 4.12
CA PRO A 123 -16.90 -8.61 5.20
C PRO A 123 -17.13 -7.23 5.88
N LYS A 124 -16.76 -7.12 7.16
CA LYS A 124 -16.84 -5.89 7.97
C LYS A 124 -15.58 -5.01 7.89
N ALA A 125 -14.92 -5.05 6.74
CA ALA A 125 -13.69 -4.31 6.48
C ALA A 125 -13.65 -3.85 5.02
N LEU A 126 -12.83 -2.83 4.76
CA LEU A 126 -12.42 -2.45 3.42
C LEU A 126 -11.38 -3.48 2.98
N LEU A 127 -11.82 -4.52 2.29
CA LEU A 127 -10.97 -5.58 1.75
C LEU A 127 -11.41 -5.88 0.32
N PRO A 128 -10.48 -6.33 -0.55
CA PRO A 128 -10.84 -6.87 -1.84
C PRO A 128 -11.84 -8.04 -1.69
N PRO A 129 -12.79 -8.21 -2.62
CA PRO A 129 -13.64 -9.40 -2.62
C PRO A 129 -12.79 -10.67 -2.71
N LEU A 130 -13.25 -11.77 -2.10
CA LEU A 130 -12.48 -13.01 -2.09
C LEU A 130 -12.17 -13.50 -3.52
N GLY A 131 -10.89 -13.76 -3.79
CA GLY A 131 -10.42 -14.22 -5.10
C GLY A 131 -10.43 -13.15 -6.20
N GLN A 132 -10.68 -11.88 -5.86
CA GLN A 132 -10.69 -10.77 -6.81
C GLN A 132 -9.91 -9.59 -6.25
N ARG A 133 -9.44 -8.72 -7.16
CA ARG A 133 -8.83 -7.44 -6.80
C ARG A 133 -9.78 -6.28 -7.04
N GLY A 134 -9.47 -5.14 -6.45
CA GLY A 134 -10.24 -3.92 -6.58
C GLY A 134 -11.27 -3.77 -5.48
N PHE A 135 -12.37 -3.11 -5.80
CA PHE A 135 -13.38 -2.71 -4.84
C PHE A 135 -14.71 -3.38 -5.16
N ARG A 136 -15.40 -3.85 -4.11
CA ARG A 136 -16.84 -4.07 -4.20
C ARG A 136 -17.58 -2.75 -4.29
N GLU A 137 -18.85 -2.82 -4.66
CA GLU A 137 -19.76 -1.68 -4.51
C GLU A 137 -20.01 -1.42 -3.02
N TYR A 138 -19.90 -0.15 -2.64
CA TYR A 138 -20.22 0.34 -1.31
C TYR A 138 -21.48 1.21 -1.38
N PRO A 139 -22.38 1.12 -0.38
CA PRO A 139 -23.63 1.89 -0.38
C PRO A 139 -23.41 3.40 -0.26
N GLU A 140 -22.25 3.81 0.26
CA GLU A 140 -21.82 5.19 0.35
C GLU A 140 -20.30 5.30 0.26
N ALA A 141 -19.78 6.50 0.01
CA ALA A 141 -18.36 6.74 -0.05
C ALA A 141 -17.72 6.56 1.35
N PRO A 142 -16.56 5.90 1.48
CA PRO A 142 -15.84 5.83 2.74
C PRO A 142 -15.51 7.21 3.31
N LEU A 143 -15.85 7.43 4.58
CA LEU A 143 -15.63 8.68 5.30
C LEU A 143 -14.61 8.48 6.41
N PHE A 144 -13.49 9.19 6.31
CA PHE A 144 -12.40 9.13 7.26
C PHE A 144 -12.31 10.39 8.13
N LEU A 145 -12.06 10.20 9.42
CA LEU A 145 -11.59 11.23 10.33
C LEU A 145 -10.06 11.31 10.24
N ALA A 146 -9.54 12.46 9.86
CA ALA A 146 -8.13 12.78 9.96
C ALA A 146 -7.82 13.45 11.30
N ASP A 147 -6.91 12.85 12.05
CA ASP A 147 -6.53 13.32 13.37
C ASP A 147 -5.05 13.07 13.66
N ALA A 148 -4.32 14.17 13.90
CA ALA A 148 -2.90 14.15 14.26
C ALA A 148 -2.61 13.36 15.54
N ARG A 149 -3.61 13.15 16.41
CA ARG A 149 -3.48 12.30 17.61
C ARG A 149 -3.42 10.81 17.28
N LEU A 150 -4.00 10.41 16.15
CA LEU A 150 -3.95 9.04 15.64
C LEU A 150 -2.64 8.77 14.88
N GLY A 151 -2.04 9.82 14.31
CA GLY A 151 -0.73 9.79 13.68
C GLY A 151 -0.59 10.80 12.55
N ALA A 152 0.35 10.56 11.63
CA ALA A 152 0.61 11.48 10.54
C ALA A 152 -0.52 11.46 9.50
N ILE A 153 -1.03 12.64 9.15
CA ILE A 153 -2.16 12.83 8.22
C ILE A 153 -1.72 13.41 6.86
N ASP A 154 -0.51 13.94 6.76
CA ASP A 154 -0.01 14.64 5.58
C ASP A 154 0.76 13.75 4.59
N LYS A 155 0.94 12.47 4.90
CA LYS A 155 1.60 11.52 3.99
C LYS A 155 0.84 11.34 2.70
N ASP A 156 1.52 10.97 1.62
CA ASP A 156 0.89 10.61 0.33
C ASP A 156 0.48 9.15 0.25
N PHE A 157 1.15 8.30 1.01
CA PHE A 157 0.97 6.86 1.03
C PHE A 157 0.86 6.36 2.47
N ALA A 158 -0.10 5.47 2.70
CA ALA A 158 -0.21 4.64 3.89
C ALA A 158 -0.84 3.31 3.52
N GLU A 159 -0.48 2.22 4.20
CA GLU A 159 -1.20 0.96 4.07
C GLU A 159 -2.52 1.02 4.87
N TYR A 160 -3.61 0.56 4.27
CA TYR A 160 -4.92 0.55 4.91
C TYR A 160 -5.71 -0.70 4.52
N SER A 161 -5.78 -1.68 5.44
CA SER A 161 -6.62 -2.88 5.29
C SER A 161 -6.44 -3.59 3.93
N GLY A 162 -5.21 -3.90 3.53
CA GLY A 162 -4.91 -4.56 2.26
C GLY A 162 -4.97 -3.67 1.01
N TYR A 163 -5.45 -2.45 1.14
CA TYR A 163 -5.36 -1.37 0.16
C TYR A 163 -4.26 -0.37 0.50
N TRP A 164 -4.04 0.58 -0.39
CA TRP A 164 -3.27 1.78 -0.13
C TRP A 164 -4.20 2.97 0.05
N PHE A 165 -3.92 3.82 1.03
CA PHE A 165 -4.62 5.07 1.24
C PHE A 165 -3.77 6.24 0.76
N ILE A 166 -4.13 6.79 -0.39
CA ILE A 166 -3.26 7.68 -1.17
C ILE A 166 -3.81 9.10 -1.33
N SER A 167 -2.92 10.05 -1.60
CA SER A 167 -3.28 11.46 -1.84
C SER A 167 -3.73 11.74 -3.27
N GLY A 168 -4.38 12.91 -3.43
CA GLY A 168 -4.70 13.61 -4.68
C GLY A 168 -3.62 13.51 -5.78
N ARG A 169 -2.39 13.83 -5.39
CA ARG A 169 -1.26 13.89 -6.33
C ARG A 169 -0.70 12.51 -6.67
N MET A 170 -0.80 11.56 -5.74
CA MET A 170 -0.26 10.22 -5.97
C MET A 170 -1.11 9.44 -6.97
N LYS A 171 -2.45 9.45 -6.86
CA LYS A 171 -3.32 8.80 -7.86
C LYS A 171 -3.05 9.32 -9.27
N ALA A 172 -2.98 10.64 -9.44
CA ALA A 172 -2.75 11.23 -10.75
C ALA A 172 -1.43 10.74 -11.38
N ALA A 173 -0.37 10.57 -10.56
CA ALA A 173 0.88 9.99 -11.05
C ALA A 173 0.76 8.49 -11.36
N LEU A 174 0.06 7.71 -10.52
CA LEU A 174 -0.16 6.28 -10.75
C LEU A 174 -0.95 6.03 -12.05
N GLU A 175 -1.99 6.83 -12.32
CA GLU A 175 -2.77 6.77 -13.57
C GLU A 175 -1.92 7.07 -14.80
N LEU A 176 -0.98 8.00 -14.69
CA LEU A 176 -0.08 8.35 -15.80
C LEU A 176 0.98 7.28 -16.07
N ILE A 177 1.37 6.52 -15.04
CA ILE A 177 2.37 5.43 -15.17
C ILE A 177 1.72 4.19 -15.76
N ASP A 178 0.61 3.72 -15.19
CA ASP A 178 -0.02 2.45 -15.58
C ASP A 178 -1.48 2.40 -15.11
N ALA A 179 -2.38 3.14 -15.78
CA ALA A 179 -3.79 3.24 -15.39
C ALA A 179 -4.50 1.88 -15.22
N GLU A 180 -4.14 0.88 -16.03
CA GLU A 180 -4.75 -0.45 -15.99
C GLU A 180 -4.29 -1.29 -14.79
N ALA A 181 -3.20 -0.90 -14.12
CA ALA A 181 -2.70 -1.61 -12.95
C ALA A 181 -3.53 -1.34 -11.70
N PHE A 182 -4.30 -0.26 -11.68
CA PHE A 182 -4.90 0.29 -10.47
C PHE A 182 -6.42 0.35 -10.55
N ALA A 183 -7.06 0.04 -9.43
CA ALA A 183 -8.41 0.50 -9.15
C ALA A 183 -8.33 1.60 -8.09
N PHE A 184 -9.26 2.56 -8.17
CA PHE A 184 -9.37 3.65 -7.18
C PHE A 184 -10.79 3.76 -6.65
N LEU A 185 -10.92 4.06 -5.36
CA LEU A 185 -12.18 4.39 -4.70
C LEU A 185 -12.04 5.71 -3.96
N GLU A 186 -12.89 6.68 -4.31
CA GLU A 186 -12.92 7.99 -3.68
C GLU A 186 -13.38 7.93 -2.23
N CYS A 187 -12.63 8.61 -1.38
CA CYS A 187 -12.85 8.70 0.05
C CYS A 187 -13.01 10.15 0.46
N ARG A 188 -14.01 10.41 1.30
CA ARG A 188 -14.18 11.69 1.98
C ARG A 188 -13.32 11.71 3.23
N VAL A 189 -12.77 12.88 3.54
CA VAL A 189 -11.96 13.08 4.75
C VAL A 189 -12.44 14.31 5.48
N GLN A 190 -12.63 14.18 6.79
CA GLN A 190 -12.98 15.27 7.69
C GLN A 190 -11.91 15.43 8.76
N LEU A 191 -11.61 16.67 9.12
CA LEU A 191 -10.79 16.99 10.26
C LEU A 191 -11.60 16.84 11.55
N ARG A 192 -10.91 16.73 12.69
CA ARG A 192 -11.53 16.75 14.02
C ARG A 192 -12.38 18.00 14.29
N SER A 193 -12.13 19.10 13.60
CA SER A 193 -12.97 20.32 13.66
C SER A 193 -14.32 20.18 12.94
N GLY A 194 -14.56 19.08 12.22
CA GLY A 194 -15.70 18.88 11.34
C GLY A 194 -15.53 19.50 9.95
N ALA A 195 -14.45 20.23 9.70
CA ALA A 195 -14.14 20.76 8.38
C ALA A 195 -13.71 19.65 7.41
N ASP A 196 -14.09 19.78 6.14
CA ASP A 196 -13.60 18.87 5.10
C ASP A 196 -12.09 19.06 4.89
N ALA A 197 -11.38 17.94 4.75
CA ALA A 197 -9.98 17.90 4.36
C ALA A 197 -9.87 17.57 2.85
N PRO A 198 -8.67 17.71 2.25
CA PRO A 198 -8.45 17.25 0.88
C PRO A 198 -8.86 15.78 0.72
N GLY A 199 -9.63 15.51 -0.33
CA GLY A 199 -10.08 14.15 -0.67
C GLY A 199 -8.90 13.20 -0.86
N ARG A 200 -9.14 11.93 -0.55
CA ARG A 200 -8.15 10.86 -0.68
C ARG A 200 -8.77 9.68 -1.41
N TRP A 201 -7.94 8.72 -1.80
CA TRP A 201 -8.41 7.52 -2.45
C TRP A 201 -7.88 6.27 -1.77
N LEU A 202 -8.72 5.25 -1.68
CA LEU A 202 -8.23 3.90 -1.58
C LEU A 202 -7.77 3.48 -2.97
N CYS A 203 -6.63 2.80 -3.01
CA CYS A 203 -6.02 2.29 -4.22
C CYS A 203 -5.74 0.80 -4.04
N ASP A 204 -6.11 0.02 -5.04
CA ASP A 204 -5.68 -1.36 -5.17
C ASP A 204 -4.86 -1.55 -6.43
N VAL A 205 -3.79 -2.34 -6.34
CA VAL A 205 -3.11 -2.90 -7.51
C VAL A 205 -3.89 -4.14 -7.94
N VAL A 206 -4.56 -4.06 -9.08
CA VAL A 206 -5.45 -5.13 -9.56
C VAL A 206 -4.74 -6.16 -10.42
N ARG A 207 -3.59 -5.80 -10.98
CA ARG A 207 -2.79 -6.72 -11.77
C ARG A 207 -2.13 -7.77 -10.89
N VAL A 208 -2.41 -9.03 -11.18
CA VAL A 208 -1.82 -10.19 -10.50
C VAL A 208 -1.03 -10.99 -11.52
N VAL A 209 0.26 -11.25 -11.25
CA VAL A 209 1.17 -11.93 -12.18
C VAL A 209 1.88 -13.10 -11.51
N ASP A 210 1.94 -14.22 -12.21
CA ASP A 210 2.73 -15.40 -11.85
C ASP A 210 4.17 -15.24 -12.36
N ALA A 211 4.91 -14.31 -11.73
CA ALA A 211 6.23 -13.91 -12.19
C ALA A 211 7.38 -14.39 -11.31
N LEU A 212 7.12 -15.01 -10.14
CA LEU A 212 8.20 -15.42 -9.25
C LEU A 212 9.02 -16.54 -9.90
N ASP A 213 10.34 -16.40 -9.88
CA ASP A 213 11.25 -17.44 -10.29
C ASP A 213 11.45 -18.44 -9.14
N GLU A 214 10.62 -19.48 -9.10
CA GLU A 214 10.60 -20.46 -8.01
C GLU A 214 11.92 -21.23 -7.85
N GLU A 215 12.74 -21.33 -8.90
CA GLU A 215 14.02 -22.04 -8.86
C GLU A 215 15.15 -21.18 -8.27
N GLU A 216 15.14 -19.88 -8.59
CA GLU A 216 16.22 -18.95 -8.24
C GLU A 216 15.89 -18.05 -7.04
N SER A 217 14.63 -18.05 -6.60
CA SER A 217 14.17 -17.24 -5.47
C SER A 217 14.22 -18.01 -4.14
N ALA A 218 14.56 -17.30 -3.07
CA ALA A 218 14.48 -17.81 -1.70
C ALA A 218 13.03 -17.78 -1.17
N ALA A 219 12.13 -18.53 -1.82
CA ALA A 219 10.73 -18.67 -1.40
C ALA A 219 10.41 -20.14 -1.11
N THR A 220 9.67 -20.39 -0.04
CA THR A 220 9.14 -21.73 0.26
C THR A 220 7.73 -21.85 -0.29
N ILE A 221 7.45 -22.96 -0.97
CA ILE A 221 6.14 -23.25 -1.55
C ILE A 221 5.34 -24.10 -0.57
N GLY A 222 4.17 -23.60 -0.18
CA GLY A 222 3.21 -24.30 0.66
C GLY A 222 1.92 -24.60 -0.10
N VAL A 223 1.00 -25.28 0.59
CA VAL A 223 -0.35 -25.56 0.13
C VAL A 223 -1.31 -25.06 1.20
N SER A 224 -2.26 -24.21 0.82
CA SER A 224 -3.32 -23.75 1.72
C SER A 224 -4.41 -24.80 1.92
N ASP A 225 -5.31 -24.58 2.88
CA ASP A 225 -6.38 -25.53 3.24
C ASP A 225 -7.31 -25.90 2.08
N ASN A 226 -7.47 -24.99 1.11
CA ASN A 226 -8.25 -25.23 -0.11
C ASN A 226 -7.46 -25.92 -1.24
N GLY A 227 -6.22 -26.37 -0.97
CA GLY A 227 -5.34 -27.03 -1.94
C GLY A 227 -4.60 -26.08 -2.89
N SER A 228 -4.74 -24.77 -2.74
CA SER A 228 -4.06 -23.79 -3.60
C SER A 228 -2.60 -23.57 -3.19
N LYS A 229 -1.75 -23.27 -4.19
CA LYS A 229 -0.34 -22.93 -3.95
C LYS A 229 -0.25 -21.61 -3.19
N VAL A 230 0.62 -21.55 -2.18
CA VAL A 230 0.95 -20.32 -1.44
C VAL A 230 2.46 -20.15 -1.34
N TYR A 231 2.93 -18.90 -1.36
CA TYR A 231 4.34 -18.61 -1.07
C TYR A 231 4.52 -18.16 0.38
N HIS A 232 5.48 -18.78 1.04
CA HIS A 232 6.04 -18.32 2.30
C HIS A 232 7.37 -17.64 2.00
N ILE A 233 7.39 -16.32 2.09
CA ILE A 233 8.55 -15.50 1.75
C ILE A 233 9.13 -14.88 3.02
N PRO A 234 10.36 -15.29 3.43
CA PRO A 234 11.09 -14.61 4.50
C PRO A 234 11.25 -13.11 4.22
N MET A 235 11.25 -12.30 5.27
CA MET A 235 11.32 -10.82 5.15
C MET A 235 12.58 -10.32 4.40
N SER A 236 13.66 -11.09 4.39
CA SER A 236 14.93 -10.79 3.70
C SER A 236 15.24 -11.73 2.54
N ALA A 237 14.22 -12.35 1.95
CA ALA A 237 14.41 -13.27 0.83
C ALA A 237 14.90 -12.54 -0.42
N ASN A 238 15.83 -13.17 -1.14
CA ASN A 238 16.14 -12.78 -2.51
C ASN A 238 15.06 -13.32 -3.44
N LEU A 239 14.30 -12.43 -4.06
CA LEU A 239 13.25 -12.72 -5.02
C LEU A 239 13.67 -12.28 -6.41
N LEU A 240 13.60 -13.22 -7.34
CA LEU A 240 13.85 -13.03 -8.75
C LEU A 240 12.54 -13.21 -9.51
N PHE A 241 12.35 -12.39 -10.53
CA PHE A 241 11.13 -12.41 -11.32
C PHE A 241 11.45 -12.70 -12.78
N LYS A 242 10.63 -13.56 -13.40
CA LYS A 242 10.70 -13.91 -14.82
C LYS A 242 10.21 -12.73 -15.64
N GLU A 243 11.13 -12.03 -16.31
CA GLU A 243 10.82 -10.83 -17.09
C GLU A 243 9.79 -11.11 -18.21
N SER A 244 9.82 -12.31 -18.80
CA SER A 244 8.84 -12.74 -19.79
C SER A 244 7.40 -12.83 -19.24
N ALA A 245 7.24 -13.18 -17.97
CA ALA A 245 5.94 -13.24 -17.30
C ALA A 245 5.45 -11.84 -16.88
N VAL A 246 6.36 -10.95 -16.47
CA VAL A 246 6.03 -9.55 -16.12
C VAL A 246 5.69 -8.74 -17.37
N GLY A 247 6.35 -9.00 -18.50
CA GLY A 247 6.14 -8.26 -19.73
C GLY A 247 6.40 -6.75 -19.54
N PRO A 248 5.62 -5.87 -20.19
CA PRO A 248 5.82 -4.42 -20.13
C PRO A 248 5.29 -3.78 -18.84
N HIS A 249 4.73 -4.54 -17.90
CA HIS A 249 4.04 -3.97 -16.73
C HIS A 249 5.00 -3.42 -15.69
N HIS A 250 4.74 -2.22 -15.19
CA HIS A 250 5.62 -1.56 -14.20
C HIS A 250 5.32 -1.98 -12.76
N ILE A 251 4.13 -2.51 -12.51
CA ILE A 251 3.66 -2.90 -11.17
C ILE A 251 2.65 -4.05 -11.23
N PHE A 252 2.74 -4.92 -10.24
CA PHE A 252 1.89 -6.09 -10.10
C PHE A 252 1.89 -6.63 -8.67
N ARG A 253 0.93 -7.50 -8.38
CA ARG A 253 0.90 -8.37 -7.20
C ARG A 253 1.34 -9.78 -7.55
N MET A 254 1.94 -10.46 -6.59
CA MET A 254 2.40 -11.83 -6.77
C MET A 254 1.21 -12.80 -6.66
N LYS A 255 0.99 -13.66 -7.67
CA LYS A 255 -0.18 -14.55 -7.74
C LYS A 255 -0.42 -15.41 -6.50
N TYR A 256 0.61 -16.00 -5.92
CA TYR A 256 0.49 -16.86 -4.73
C TYR A 256 0.91 -16.16 -3.44
N PHE A 257 1.06 -14.83 -3.47
CA PHE A 257 1.23 -13.98 -2.29
C PHE A 257 0.77 -12.55 -2.56
N GLU A 258 -0.54 -12.40 -2.83
CA GLU A 258 -1.07 -11.15 -3.37
C GLU A 258 -0.94 -9.94 -2.44
N ALA A 259 -0.70 -10.15 -1.14
CA ALA A 259 -0.45 -9.06 -0.21
C ALA A 259 0.78 -8.22 -0.61
N LYS A 260 1.76 -8.82 -1.30
CA LYS A 260 2.97 -8.14 -1.76
C LYS A 260 2.78 -7.52 -3.14
N VAL A 261 3.14 -6.25 -3.24
CA VAL A 261 3.16 -5.47 -4.47
C VAL A 261 4.61 -5.26 -4.89
N VAL A 262 4.89 -5.58 -6.15
CA VAL A 262 6.20 -5.46 -6.78
C VAL A 262 6.13 -4.39 -7.86
N CYS A 263 7.09 -3.48 -7.91
CA CYS A 263 7.26 -2.54 -9.00
C CYS A 263 8.66 -2.61 -9.60
N ASP A 264 8.84 -2.07 -10.80
CA ASP A 264 10.14 -1.95 -11.43
C ASP A 264 10.89 -0.66 -11.05
N GLU A 265 12.09 -0.49 -11.61
CA GLU A 265 12.92 0.70 -11.40
C GLU A 265 12.27 1.98 -11.94
N GLU A 266 11.51 1.90 -13.04
CA GLU A 266 10.87 3.07 -13.64
C GLU A 266 9.80 3.66 -12.73
N MET A 267 8.91 2.82 -12.20
CA MET A 267 7.91 3.24 -11.23
C MET A 267 8.54 3.73 -9.93
N ARG A 268 9.60 3.06 -9.43
CA ARG A 268 10.33 3.51 -8.25
C ARG A 268 10.92 4.91 -8.44
N LEU A 269 11.57 5.16 -9.58
CA LEU A 269 12.14 6.46 -9.90
C LEU A 269 11.06 7.52 -10.06
N ALA A 270 9.95 7.22 -10.74
CA ALA A 270 8.82 8.13 -10.87
C ALA A 270 8.29 8.58 -9.50
N CYS A 271 8.07 7.63 -8.57
CA CYS A 271 7.62 7.93 -7.21
C CYS A 271 8.64 8.76 -6.42
N LYS A 272 9.95 8.51 -6.60
CA LYS A 272 11.02 9.28 -5.97
C LYS A 272 11.12 10.70 -6.52
N THR A 273 11.05 10.87 -7.84
CA THR A 273 11.07 12.19 -8.50
C THR A 273 9.86 13.02 -8.13
N ALA A 274 8.70 12.39 -7.93
CA ALA A 274 7.51 13.06 -7.42
C ALA A 274 7.57 13.36 -5.91
N GLU A 275 8.63 12.93 -5.21
CA GLU A 275 8.82 13.14 -3.77
C GLU A 275 7.60 12.70 -2.93
N PHE A 276 7.04 11.53 -3.24
CA PHE A 276 5.93 10.99 -2.46
C PHE A 276 6.38 10.62 -1.05
N THR A 277 5.57 10.99 -0.06
CA THR A 277 5.84 10.73 1.35
C THR A 277 5.09 9.47 1.83
N GLY A 278 5.68 8.74 2.77
CA GLY A 278 5.08 7.53 3.34
C GLY A 278 5.37 6.24 2.57
N ILE A 279 5.78 6.31 1.30
CA ILE A 279 6.16 5.14 0.50
C ILE A 279 7.66 4.80 0.66
N SER A 280 7.98 3.51 0.62
CA SER A 280 9.32 2.96 0.59
C SER A 280 9.42 1.83 -0.44
N PHE A 281 10.65 1.56 -0.89
CA PHE A 281 10.97 0.54 -1.87
C PHE A 281 12.09 -0.33 -1.35
N ALA A 282 11.79 -1.58 -0.98
CA ALA A 282 12.79 -2.56 -0.59
C ALA A 282 13.29 -3.30 -1.83
N ASP A 283 14.60 -3.47 -1.94
CA ASP A 283 15.20 -4.23 -3.05
C ASP A 283 14.75 -5.69 -2.95
N THR A 284 14.32 -6.29 -4.07
CA THR A 284 13.92 -7.70 -4.06
C THR A 284 15.12 -8.63 -4.08
N CYS A 285 16.30 -8.13 -4.45
CA CYS A 285 17.54 -8.90 -4.42
C CYS A 285 18.63 -8.07 -3.73
N THR A 286 19.00 -8.47 -2.52
CA THR A 286 20.24 -7.99 -1.91
C THR A 286 21.41 -8.58 -2.67
N ARG A 287 22.13 -7.75 -3.43
CA ARG A 287 23.44 -8.15 -4.00
C ARG A 287 24.31 -8.66 -2.86
N GLN A 288 24.61 -9.96 -2.86
CA GLN A 288 25.76 -10.47 -2.12
C GLN A 288 26.99 -9.74 -2.70
N LYS A 289 27.67 -8.99 -1.84
CA LYS A 289 28.96 -8.37 -2.16
C LYS A 289 30.06 -9.41 -2.00
#